data_AF-A0A9E4ZNR2-F1
#
_entry.id   AF-A0A9E4ZNR2-F1
#
_cell.length_a   1.000
_cell.length_b   1.000
_cell.length_c   1.000
_cell.angle_alpha   90.00
_cell.angle_beta   90.00
_cell.angle_gamma   90.00
#
_symmetry.space_group_name_H-M   'P 1'
#
loop_
_entity.id
_entity.type
_entity.pdbx_description
1 polymer ?
#
loop_
_entity_poly.entity_id
_entity_poly.type
_entity_poly.pdbx_seq_one_letter_code
_entity_poly.pdbx_strand_id
1 'polypeptide(L)'
;MSLSLQPIGMKTFTELEFADFYLDRAIKEADVRERAEMLYEVVNLGLKALADYFYITDGTRSEIAIKLSDILGSWVSETWDLALSLHYYIYVDGIIDEEFMKEAEKRVEDFIKNVKEVIYE
;
A
#
# COMPACT_ATOMS: atom_id res chain seq x y z
N MET A 1 9.03 -6.21 -34.22
CA MET A 1 9.18 -6.20 -32.75
C MET A 1 7.79 -6.08 -32.16
N SER A 2 7.24 -7.19 -31.67
CA SER A 2 5.98 -7.19 -30.92
C SER A 2 6.35 -6.84 -29.48
N LEU A 3 5.89 -5.68 -29.01
CA LEU A 3 5.81 -5.42 -27.57
C LEU A 3 4.67 -6.28 -27.05
N SER A 4 5.01 -7.35 -26.34
CA SER A 4 4.01 -8.12 -25.61
C SER A 4 3.42 -7.19 -24.54
N LEU A 5 2.18 -6.74 -24.76
CA LEU A 5 1.34 -6.26 -23.68
C LEU A 5 1.23 -7.42 -22.70
N GLN A 6 1.95 -7.36 -21.58
CA GLN A 6 1.62 -8.24 -20.47
C GLN A 6 0.16 -7.96 -20.11
N PRO A 7 -0.70 -8.99 -19.96
CA PRO A 7 -2.08 -8.76 -19.57
C PRO A 7 -2.07 -8.01 -18.24
N ILE A 8 -2.75 -6.86 -18.18
CA ILE A 8 -2.78 -5.95 -17.01
C ILE A 8 -3.08 -6.73 -15.72
N GLY A 9 -3.95 -7.74 -15.81
CA GLY A 9 -4.22 -8.66 -14.69
C GLY A 9 -2.96 -9.23 -14.06
N MET A 10 -1.98 -9.71 -14.85
CA MET A 10 -0.77 -10.35 -14.32
C MET A 10 0.07 -9.41 -13.45
N LYS A 11 0.10 -8.10 -13.77
CA LYS A 11 0.85 -7.10 -12.99
C LYS A 11 0.18 -6.80 -11.65
N THR A 12 -1.15 -6.63 -11.65
CA THR A 12 -1.94 -6.43 -10.42
C THR A 12 -1.82 -7.62 -9.47
N PHE A 13 -1.88 -8.86 -9.97
CA PHE A 13 -1.69 -10.06 -9.13
C PHE A 13 -0.29 -10.08 -8.49
N THR A 14 0.76 -9.76 -9.26
CA THR A 14 2.13 -9.70 -8.73
C THR A 14 2.31 -8.61 -7.66
N GLU A 15 1.67 -7.45 -7.81
CA GLU A 15 1.74 -6.38 -6.80
C GLU A 15 1.09 -6.80 -5.47
N LEU A 16 -0.05 -7.51 -5.52
CA LEU A 16 -0.72 -8.02 -4.32
C LEU A 16 0.03 -9.19 -3.66
N GLU A 17 0.67 -10.06 -4.44
CA GLU A 17 1.56 -11.10 -3.90
C GLU A 17 2.75 -10.49 -3.14
N PHE A 18 3.35 -9.42 -3.68
CA PHE A 18 4.42 -8.70 -2.97
C PHE A 18 3.90 -7.98 -1.73
N ALA A 19 2.70 -7.39 -1.78
CA ALA A 19 2.08 -6.75 -0.62
C ALA A 19 1.90 -7.76 0.52
N ASP A 20 1.39 -8.97 0.23
CA ASP A 20 1.26 -10.03 1.22
C ASP A 20 2.61 -10.47 1.80
N PHE A 21 3.62 -10.61 0.94
CA PHE A 21 4.96 -10.95 1.37
C PHE A 21 5.54 -9.91 2.34
N TYR A 22 5.43 -8.61 2.04
CA TYR A 22 5.93 -7.56 2.92
C TYR A 22 5.13 -7.45 4.21
N LEU A 23 3.81 -7.64 4.16
CA LEU A 23 2.96 -7.63 5.35
C LEU A 23 3.34 -8.76 6.31
N ASP A 24 3.51 -9.99 5.81
CA ASP A 24 3.94 -11.14 6.61
C ASP A 24 5.33 -10.92 7.24
N ARG A 25 6.23 -10.25 6.52
CA ARG A 25 7.56 -9.88 7.05
C ARG A 25 7.49 -8.79 8.09
N ALA A 26 6.69 -7.74 7.87
CA ALA A 26 6.54 -6.63 8.80
C ALA A 26 6.09 -7.13 10.19
N ILE A 27 5.10 -8.02 10.23
CA ILE A 27 4.56 -8.58 11.49
C ILE A 27 5.64 -9.32 12.31
N LYS A 28 6.66 -9.87 11.64
CA LYS A 28 7.75 -10.63 12.28
C LYS A 28 9.00 -9.79 12.53
N GLU A 29 9.06 -8.57 12.01
CA GLU A 29 10.23 -7.72 12.07
C GLU A 29 10.37 -7.09 13.46
N ALA A 30 11.53 -7.27 14.09
CA ALA A 30 11.79 -6.73 15.42
C ALA A 30 12.21 -5.25 15.38
N ASP A 31 12.84 -4.81 14.30
CA ASP A 31 13.22 -3.41 14.13
C ASP A 31 12.00 -2.58 13.70
N VAL A 32 11.61 -1.61 14.54
CA VAL A 32 10.42 -0.78 14.31
C VAL A 32 10.53 0.08 13.04
N ARG A 33 11.74 0.54 12.68
CA ARG A 33 11.93 1.36 11.48
C ARG A 33 11.79 0.52 10.22
N GLU A 34 12.43 -0.64 10.20
CA GLU A 34 12.28 -1.58 9.08
C GLU A 34 10.83 -2.06 8.95
N ARG A 35 10.14 -2.30 10.09
CA ARG A 35 8.73 -2.63 10.10
C ARG A 35 7.88 -1.51 9.48
N ALA A 36 8.09 -0.27 9.87
CA ALA A 36 7.37 0.89 9.33
C ALA A 36 7.57 1.03 7.82
N GLU A 37 8.79 0.84 7.33
CA GLU A 37 9.09 0.90 5.89
C GLU A 37 8.44 -0.23 5.11
N MET A 38 8.40 -1.45 5.66
CA MET A 38 7.69 -2.56 5.03
C MET A 38 6.18 -2.26 4.94
N LEU A 39 5.56 -1.73 6.00
CA LEU A 39 4.15 -1.35 5.99
C LEU A 39 3.85 -0.21 4.99
N TYR A 40 4.74 0.77 4.87
CA TYR A 40 4.66 1.80 3.83
C TYR A 40 4.65 1.16 2.43
N GLU A 41 5.55 0.20 2.17
CA GLU A 41 5.60 -0.42 0.84
C GLU A 41 4.42 -1.33 0.54
N VAL A 42 3.82 -1.97 1.57
CA VAL A 42 2.54 -2.67 1.44
C VAL A 42 1.46 -1.72 0.91
N VAL A 43 1.32 -0.52 1.48
CA VAL A 43 0.33 0.46 1.02
C VAL A 43 0.63 0.94 -0.39
N ASN A 44 1.89 1.21 -0.73
CA ASN A 44 2.30 1.57 -2.09
C ASN A 44 1.92 0.50 -3.12
N LEU A 45 2.12 -0.78 -2.82
CA LEU A 45 1.78 -1.89 -3.70
C LEU A 45 0.27 -2.02 -3.87
N GLY A 46 -0.51 -1.86 -2.80
CA GLY A 46 -1.98 -1.82 -2.89
C GLY A 46 -2.49 -0.64 -3.72
N LEU A 47 -1.89 0.56 -3.58
CA LEU A 47 -2.22 1.71 -4.43
C LEU A 47 -1.86 1.48 -5.90
N LYS A 48 -0.71 0.85 -6.19
CA LYS A 48 -0.34 0.48 -7.57
C LYS A 48 -1.35 -0.52 -8.16
N ALA A 49 -1.74 -1.52 -7.38
CA ALA A 49 -2.69 -2.54 -7.81
C ALA A 49 -4.06 -1.93 -8.14
N LEU A 50 -4.57 -1.04 -7.27
CA LEU A 50 -5.81 -0.30 -7.52
C LEU A 50 -5.68 0.64 -8.72
N ALA A 51 -4.57 1.38 -8.84
CA ALA A 51 -4.36 2.30 -9.95
C ALA A 51 -4.35 1.55 -11.30
N ASP A 52 -3.67 0.41 -11.35
CA ASP A 52 -3.66 -0.47 -12.52
C ASP A 52 -5.08 -0.98 -12.83
N TYR A 53 -5.84 -1.41 -11.82
CA TYR A 53 -7.22 -1.89 -11.97
C TYR A 53 -8.17 -0.82 -12.53
N PHE A 54 -8.03 0.43 -12.06
CA PHE A 54 -8.83 1.57 -12.51
C PHE A 54 -8.23 2.32 -13.71
N TYR A 55 -7.16 1.82 -14.32
CA TYR A 55 -6.46 2.44 -15.46
C TYR A 55 -5.97 3.88 -15.19
N ILE A 56 -5.55 4.16 -13.95
CA ILE A 56 -4.97 5.43 -13.54
C ILE A 56 -3.46 5.37 -13.81
N THR A 57 -3.05 5.95 -14.95
CA THR A 57 -1.68 5.79 -15.48
C THR A 57 -0.73 6.94 -15.15
N ASP A 58 -1.26 8.10 -14.74
CA ASP A 58 -0.48 9.32 -14.50
C ASP A 58 -0.72 9.91 -13.11
N GLY A 59 0.38 10.37 -12.51
CA GLY A 59 0.41 11.12 -11.25
C GLY A 59 1.46 10.61 -10.26
N THR A 60 1.75 11.46 -9.28
CA THR A 60 2.42 11.07 -8.04
C THR A 60 1.54 10.11 -7.23
N ARG A 61 2.12 9.41 -6.26
CA ARG A 61 1.37 8.49 -5.38
C ARG A 61 0.25 9.20 -4.61
N SER A 62 0.50 10.43 -4.15
CA SER A 62 -0.53 11.25 -3.49
C SER A 62 -1.66 11.64 -4.44
N GLU A 63 -1.37 12.01 -5.69
CA GLU A 63 -2.41 12.30 -6.68
C GLU A 63 -3.21 11.04 -7.05
N ILE A 64 -2.55 9.88 -7.13
CA ILE A 64 -3.22 8.59 -7.34
C ILE A 64 -4.15 8.27 -6.16
N ALA A 65 -3.68 8.43 -4.93
CA ALA A 65 -4.49 8.18 -3.73
C ALA A 65 -5.74 9.08 -3.69
N ILE A 66 -5.63 10.35 -4.07
CA ILE A 66 -6.78 11.27 -4.17
C ILE A 66 -7.77 10.78 -5.23
N LYS A 67 -7.31 10.49 -6.46
CA LYS A 67 -8.18 9.99 -7.54
C LYS A 67 -8.88 8.69 -7.15
N LEU A 68 -8.18 7.76 -6.51
CA LEU A 68 -8.76 6.52 -6.00
C LEU A 68 -9.75 6.78 -4.86
N SER A 69 -9.47 7.75 -3.99
CA SER A 69 -10.37 8.15 -2.91
C SER A 69 -11.70 8.71 -3.43
N ASP A 70 -11.70 9.41 -4.57
CA ASP A 70 -12.93 9.88 -5.23
C ASP A 70 -13.80 8.73 -5.74
N ILE A 71 -13.19 7.57 -6.05
CA ILE A 71 -13.87 6.38 -6.59
C ILE A 71 -14.32 5.45 -5.45
N LEU A 72 -13.44 5.17 -4.51
CA LEU A 72 -13.57 4.10 -3.51
C LEU A 72 -13.93 4.62 -2.12
N GLY A 73 -13.83 5.93 -1.88
CA GLY A 73 -14.04 6.55 -0.58
C GLY A 73 -12.75 6.88 0.17
N SER A 74 -12.90 7.55 1.31
CA SER A 74 -11.78 8.18 2.06
C SER A 74 -10.76 7.19 2.62
N TRP A 75 -11.11 5.92 2.78
CA TRP A 75 -10.20 4.90 3.32
C TRP A 75 -8.89 4.79 2.54
N VAL A 76 -8.90 5.10 1.23
CA VAL A 76 -7.68 5.10 0.41
C VAL A 76 -6.74 6.24 0.81
N SER A 77 -7.25 7.47 0.88
CA SER A 77 -6.44 8.64 1.24
C SER A 77 -6.02 8.61 2.72
N GLU A 78 -6.90 8.17 3.61
CA GLU A 78 -6.61 7.99 5.03
C GLU A 78 -5.50 6.96 5.28
N THR A 79 -5.45 5.87 4.50
CA THR A 79 -4.37 4.88 4.60
C THR A 79 -3.09 5.41 3.97
N TRP A 80 -3.18 6.20 2.89
CA TRP A 80 -2.00 6.83 2.31
C TRP A 80 -1.35 7.82 3.28
N ASP A 81 -2.14 8.65 3.98
CA ASP A 81 -1.62 9.58 4.98
C ASP A 81 -0.96 8.85 6.17
N LEU A 82 -1.53 7.71 6.58
CA LEU A 82 -0.91 6.81 7.55
C LEU A 82 0.44 6.29 7.04
N ALA A 83 0.51 5.84 5.79
CA ALA A 83 1.74 5.34 5.17
C ALA A 83 2.84 6.41 5.09
N LEU A 84 2.48 7.65 4.76
CA LEU A 84 3.41 8.78 4.80
C LEU A 84 3.94 9.04 6.21
N SER A 85 3.10 8.88 7.23
CA SER A 85 3.50 9.01 8.63
C SER A 85 4.48 7.90 9.05
N LEU A 86 4.23 6.66 8.62
CA LEU A 86 5.18 5.55 8.81
C LEU A 86 6.54 5.84 8.18
N HIS A 87 6.55 6.27 6.92
CA HIS A 87 7.79 6.51 6.18
C HIS A 87 8.58 7.70 6.75
N TYR A 88 7.95 8.87 6.91
CA TYR A 88 8.68 10.06 7.29
C TYR A 88 8.98 10.11 8.79
N TYR A 89 8.00 9.88 9.66
CA TYR A 89 8.23 10.05 11.11
C TYR A 89 8.99 8.88 11.72
N ILE A 90 8.67 7.64 11.34
CA ILE A 90 9.29 6.46 11.96
C ILE A 90 10.54 6.04 11.19
N TYR A 91 10.40 5.76 9.90
CA TYR A 91 11.53 5.25 9.13
C TYR A 91 12.62 6.31 8.91
N VAL A 92 12.29 7.51 8.41
CA VAL A 92 13.28 8.57 8.14
C VAL A 92 13.75 9.25 9.42
N ASP A 93 12.83 9.81 10.21
CA ASP A 93 13.17 10.63 11.39
C ASP A 93 13.49 9.81 12.64
N GLY A 94 13.13 8.52 12.68
CA GLY A 94 13.45 7.63 13.80
C GLY A 94 12.61 7.89 15.05
N ILE A 95 11.45 8.54 14.92
CA ILE A 95 10.52 8.78 16.03
C ILE A 95 9.73 7.48 16.27
N ILE A 96 10.12 6.73 17.29
CA ILE A 96 9.53 5.42 17.60
C ILE A 96 8.29 5.59 18.49
N ASP A 97 7.15 5.09 18.00
CA ASP A 97 5.89 4.97 18.74
C ASP A 97 5.26 3.59 18.51
N GLU A 98 5.40 2.70 19.49
CA GLU A 98 4.93 1.31 19.43
C GLU A 98 3.41 1.17 19.49
N GLU A 99 2.70 2.13 20.09
CA GLU A 99 1.23 2.09 20.14
C GLU A 99 0.67 2.45 18.77
N PHE A 100 1.19 3.52 18.19
CA PHE A 100 0.87 3.90 16.81
C PHE A 100 1.21 2.78 15.82
N MET A 101 2.36 2.09 15.98
CA MET A 101 2.73 0.98 15.11
C MET A 101 1.71 -0.17 15.12
N LYS A 102 1.18 -0.54 16.28
CA LYS A 102 0.14 -1.59 16.36
C LYS A 102 -1.15 -1.19 15.67
N GLU A 103 -1.54 0.07 15.79
CA GLU A 103 -2.70 0.59 15.06
C GLU A 103 -2.43 0.58 13.55
N ALA A 104 -1.24 1.03 13.15
CA ALA A 104 -0.84 1.11 11.76
C ALA A 104 -0.82 -0.26 11.08
N GLU A 105 -0.23 -1.27 11.73
CA GLU A 105 -0.22 -2.66 11.26
C GLU A 105 -1.64 -3.15 10.93
N LYS A 106 -2.58 -2.97 11.87
CA LYS A 106 -3.97 -3.38 11.68
C LYS A 106 -4.63 -2.63 10.53
N ARG A 107 -4.44 -1.31 10.45
CA ARG A 107 -5.05 -0.48 9.38
C ARG A 107 -4.49 -0.83 8.00
N VAL A 108 -3.21 -1.18 7.90
CA VAL A 108 -2.59 -1.63 6.65
C VAL A 108 -3.08 -3.04 6.25
N GLU A 109 -3.29 -3.94 7.22
CA GLU A 109 -3.93 -5.24 6.98
C GLU A 109 -5.36 -5.07 6.44
N ASP A 110 -6.17 -4.25 7.11
CA ASP A 110 -7.54 -3.92 6.67
C ASP A 110 -7.55 -3.27 5.27
N PHE A 111 -6.57 -2.40 4.97
CA PHE A 111 -6.41 -1.79 3.65
C PHE A 111 -6.16 -2.84 2.56
N ILE A 112 -5.22 -3.76 2.75
CA ILE A 112 -4.95 -4.81 1.75
C ILE A 112 -6.14 -5.74 1.56
N LYS A 113 -6.87 -6.03 2.63
CA LYS A 113 -8.11 -6.80 2.53
C LYS A 113 -9.13 -6.07 1.63
N ASN A 114 -9.37 -4.78 1.85
CA ASN A 114 -10.28 -3.99 1.03
C ASN A 114 -9.82 -3.88 -0.43
N VAL A 115 -8.51 -3.72 -0.67
CA VAL A 115 -7.92 -3.71 -2.02
C VAL A 115 -8.25 -5.01 -2.75
N LYS A 116 -8.10 -6.16 -2.08
CA LYS A 116 -8.42 -7.48 -2.65
C LYS A 116 -9.91 -7.65 -2.93
N GLU A 117 -10.77 -7.20 -2.03
CA GLU A 117 -12.23 -7.20 -2.26
C GLU A 117 -12.58 -6.41 -3.53
N VAL A 118 -12.00 -5.21 -3.71
CA VAL A 118 -12.24 -4.38 -4.91
C VAL A 118 -11.76 -5.03 -6.22
N ILE A 119 -10.65 -5.76 -6.19
CA ILE A 119 -10.01 -6.30 -7.40
C ILE A 119 -10.55 -7.69 -7.77
N TYR A 120 -10.98 -8.49 -6.78
CA TYR A 120 -11.38 -9.89 -7.01
C TYR A 120 -12.89 -10.13 -7.00
N GLU A 121 -13.70 -9.21 -6.46
CA GLU A 121 -15.17 -9.30 -6.45
C GLU A 121 -15.83 -8.39 -7.50
#